data_AF-A0A959AYP6-F1
#
_entry.id   AF-A0A959AYP6-F1
#
_cell.length_a   1.000
_cell.length_b   1.000
_cell.length_c   1.000
_cell.angle_alpha   90.00
_cell.angle_beta   90.00
_cell.angle_gamma   90.00
#
_symmetry.space_group_name_H-M   'P 1'
#
loop_
_entity.id
_entity.type
_entity.pdbx_description
1 polymer ?
#
loop_
_entity_poly.entity_id
_entity_poly.type
_entity_poly.pdbx_seq_one_letter_code
_entity_poly.pdbx_strand_id
1 'polypeptide(L)'
;GGSINIQTNNYQSRVFNDASRVLQNQLNSNLSFSKNWRDKPINLNASLSHNQNSATRNVTINFPNVKFQTQALYPFKRQERSGKEKWFETITLRYQGDARNRFEATDTTLFTQKTFEDAQFGVQHSVNSGTSFKLFRYLNLNPSVNYDEVWYLKSLRKGFTPGLEIDTIFNNGVETYDTTAYGEIQENLVTGFESFREFSASISLNTQLFGTMQFKKGWLRGIRHVMKPSVSFGYTPDYTIPELGYFRTVRDSSTADGLREYSIFDGAIFGGPPTGGRQMAMSYSIN
;
A
#
# COMPACT_ATOMS: atom_id res chain seq x y z
N GLY A 1 12.19 6.41 -20.86
CA GLY A 1 13.00 5.43 -21.63
C GLY A 1 12.43 4.05 -21.41
N GLY A 2 12.76 3.08 -22.25
CA GLY A 2 12.22 1.73 -22.08
C GLY A 2 12.73 0.76 -23.14
N SER A 3 12.66 -0.53 -22.82
CA SER A 3 12.85 -1.62 -23.76
C SER A 3 11.50 -2.31 -23.98
N ILE A 4 11.11 -2.44 -25.24
CA ILE A 4 9.87 -3.10 -25.64
C ILE A 4 10.26 -4.41 -26.33
N ASN A 5 9.83 -5.52 -25.76
CA ASN A 5 10.00 -6.87 -26.31
C ASN A 5 8.67 -7.63 -26.12
N ILE A 6 7.76 -7.43 -27.07
CA ILE A 6 6.46 -8.10 -27.15
C ILE A 6 6.55 -9.09 -28.30
N GLN A 7 6.23 -10.37 -28.07
CA GLN A 7 6.25 -11.40 -29.10
C GLN A 7 5.00 -12.28 -28.98
N THR A 8 4.47 -12.70 -30.13
CA THR A 8 3.37 -13.68 -30.17
C THR A 8 3.90 -15.08 -29.83
N ASN A 9 3.09 -15.86 -29.12
CA ASN A 9 3.52 -17.16 -28.63
C ASN A 9 3.73 -18.15 -29.81
N ASN A 10 4.75 -19.01 -29.71
CA ASN A 10 5.33 -19.83 -30.79
C ASN A 10 6.17 -19.10 -31.85
N TYR A 11 6.39 -17.79 -31.79
CA TYR A 11 7.27 -17.11 -32.75
C TYR A 11 8.71 -17.64 -32.67
N GLN A 12 9.25 -17.81 -31.46
CA GLN A 12 10.60 -18.37 -31.26
C GLN A 12 10.71 -19.83 -31.70
N SER A 13 9.73 -20.69 -31.43
CA SER A 13 9.77 -22.11 -31.84
C SER A 13 9.50 -22.34 -33.32
N ARG A 14 8.78 -21.43 -33.99
CA ARG A 14 8.47 -21.52 -35.44
C ARG A 14 9.49 -20.82 -36.34
N VAL A 15 10.22 -19.82 -35.84
CA VAL A 15 11.11 -18.98 -36.65
C VAL A 15 12.59 -19.14 -36.28
N PHE A 16 12.93 -19.50 -35.05
CA PHE A 16 14.32 -19.59 -34.59
C PHE A 16 14.68 -21.00 -34.13
N ASN A 17 15.62 -21.63 -34.85
CA ASN A 17 16.15 -22.98 -34.56
C ASN A 17 17.31 -22.92 -33.54
N ASP A 18 17.16 -22.13 -32.48
CA ASP A 18 18.20 -21.87 -31.47
C ASP A 18 17.69 -22.31 -30.08
N ALA A 19 18.22 -23.43 -29.58
CA ALA A 19 17.79 -24.08 -28.35
C ALA A 19 17.77 -23.13 -27.13
N SER A 20 18.70 -22.17 -27.10
CA SER A 20 18.84 -21.15 -26.06
C SER A 20 17.64 -20.21 -25.97
N ARG A 21 17.05 -19.87 -27.13
CA ARG A 21 15.91 -18.95 -27.25
C ARG A 21 14.57 -19.66 -27.12
N VAL A 22 14.51 -20.95 -27.46
CA VAL A 22 13.33 -21.81 -27.25
C VAL A 22 13.11 -22.09 -25.75
N LEU A 23 14.16 -22.07 -24.94
CA LEU A 23 14.08 -22.22 -23.47
C LEU A 23 13.72 -20.91 -22.73
N GLN A 24 13.64 -19.78 -23.41
CA GLN A 24 13.34 -18.49 -22.78
C GLN A 24 11.83 -18.36 -22.54
N ASN A 25 11.41 -18.80 -21.35
CA ASN A 25 9.99 -18.89 -21.01
C ASN A 25 9.35 -17.57 -20.59
N GLN A 26 10.11 -16.47 -20.44
CA GLN A 26 9.59 -15.19 -19.96
C GLN A 26 9.97 -14.01 -20.87
N LEU A 27 8.95 -13.29 -21.35
CA LEU A 27 9.09 -12.07 -22.15
C LEU A 27 8.67 -10.86 -21.30
N ASN A 28 9.57 -9.88 -21.17
CA ASN A 28 9.34 -8.67 -20.38
C ASN A 28 9.49 -7.43 -21.26
N SER A 29 8.54 -6.49 -21.14
CA SER A 29 8.65 -5.13 -21.69
C SER A 29 8.38 -4.11 -20.61
N ASN A 30 9.11 -3.00 -20.63
CA ASN A 30 8.87 -1.90 -19.73
C ASN A 30 9.11 -0.56 -20.44
N LEU A 31 8.10 0.30 -20.43
CA LEU A 31 8.19 1.66 -20.93
C LEU A 31 7.89 2.61 -19.78
N SER A 32 8.79 3.55 -19.52
CA SER A 32 8.56 4.60 -18.53
C SER A 32 8.74 5.99 -19.14
N PHE A 33 7.85 6.89 -18.74
CA PHE A 33 7.89 8.32 -19.02
C PHE A 33 7.90 9.06 -17.69
N SER A 34 8.89 9.93 -17.50
CA SER A 34 9.02 10.73 -16.28
C SER A 34 9.14 12.20 -16.65
N LYS A 35 8.28 13.05 -16.09
CA LYS A 35 8.38 14.50 -16.19
C LYS A 35 8.61 15.08 -14.81
N ASN A 36 9.75 15.73 -14.65
CA ASN A 36 10.04 16.60 -13.52
C ASN A 36 9.94 18.04 -14.01
N TRP A 37 9.12 18.85 -13.35
CA TRP A 37 9.05 20.28 -13.62
C TRP A 37 10.08 20.97 -12.73
N ARG A 38 11.03 21.70 -13.31
CA ARG A 38 12.06 22.39 -12.52
C ARG A 38 11.49 23.60 -11.77
N ASP A 39 10.51 24.27 -12.36
CA ASP A 39 9.90 25.49 -11.82
C ASP A 39 8.71 25.21 -10.89
N LYS A 40 8.27 23.95 -10.78
CA LYS A 40 7.17 23.54 -9.92
C LYS A 40 7.60 22.34 -9.09
N PRO A 41 7.30 22.29 -7.78
CA PRO A 41 7.67 21.19 -6.90
C PRO A 41 6.82 19.93 -7.15
N ILE A 42 6.74 19.46 -8.39
CA ILE A 42 5.91 18.34 -8.82
C ILE A 42 6.69 17.40 -9.73
N ASN A 43 6.39 16.12 -9.66
CA ASN A 43 6.88 15.15 -10.61
C ASN A 43 5.78 14.13 -10.96
N LEU A 44 5.86 13.65 -12.19
CA LEU A 44 4.93 12.70 -12.77
C LEU A 44 5.72 11.56 -13.40
N ASN A 45 5.33 10.34 -13.10
CA ASN A 45 5.86 9.13 -13.70
C ASN A 45 4.69 8.34 -14.26
N ALA A 46 4.78 7.94 -15.53
CA ALA A 46 3.85 7.02 -16.16
C ALA A 46 4.64 5.82 -16.66
N SER A 47 4.12 4.63 -16.45
CA SER A 47 4.79 3.40 -16.86
C SER A 47 3.81 2.38 -17.41
N LEU A 48 4.34 1.54 -18.29
CA LEU A 48 3.73 0.35 -18.83
C LEU A 48 4.71 -0.80 -18.58
N SER A 49 4.24 -1.87 -17.95
CA SER A 49 5.00 -3.11 -17.86
C SER A 49 4.19 -4.26 -18.43
N HIS A 50 4.81 -5.08 -19.25
CA HIS A 50 4.24 -6.31 -19.79
C HIS A 50 5.15 -7.47 -19.39
N ASN A 51 4.56 -8.52 -18.85
CA ASN A 51 5.25 -9.74 -18.49
C ASN A 51 4.46 -10.94 -19.00
N GLN A 52 5.09 -11.81 -19.79
CA GLN A 52 4.45 -12.96 -20.41
C GLN A 52 5.28 -14.21 -20.17
N ASN A 53 4.63 -15.28 -19.74
CA ASN A 53 5.22 -16.60 -19.67
C ASN A 53 4.78 -17.43 -20.88
N SER A 54 5.69 -17.87 -21.74
CA SER A 54 5.36 -18.61 -22.96
C SER A 54 4.93 -20.06 -22.68
N ALA A 55 5.38 -20.66 -21.57
CA ALA A 55 5.01 -22.02 -21.17
C ALA A 55 3.58 -22.11 -20.62
N THR A 56 3.20 -21.19 -19.73
CA THR A 56 1.83 -21.14 -19.17
C THR A 56 0.88 -20.27 -19.98
N ARG A 57 1.39 -19.49 -20.94
CA ARG A 57 0.68 -18.50 -21.75
C ARG A 57 0.08 -17.32 -20.97
N ASN A 58 0.39 -17.20 -19.68
CA ASN A 58 -0.09 -16.10 -18.86
C ASN A 58 0.61 -14.80 -19.26
N VAL A 59 -0.19 -13.76 -19.39
CA VAL A 59 0.23 -12.39 -19.71
C VAL A 59 -0.31 -11.46 -18.63
N THR A 60 0.58 -10.67 -18.05
CA THR A 60 0.26 -9.60 -17.11
C THR A 60 0.68 -8.27 -17.72
N ILE A 61 -0.26 -7.34 -17.85
CA ILE A 61 0.00 -5.97 -18.28
C ILE A 61 -0.40 -5.01 -17.18
N ASN A 62 0.53 -4.18 -16.72
CA ASN A 62 0.21 -3.05 -15.86
C ASN A 62 0.22 -1.77 -16.70
N PHE A 63 -0.97 -1.23 -16.97
CA PHE A 63 -1.12 0.01 -17.72
C PHE A 63 -2.54 0.61 -17.56
N PRO A 64 -2.69 1.91 -17.29
CA PRO A 64 -1.62 2.84 -16.93
C PRO A 64 -1.16 2.62 -15.48
N ASN A 65 0.14 2.78 -15.24
CA ASN A 65 0.67 2.97 -13.88
C ASN A 65 1.24 4.39 -13.79
N VAL A 66 0.50 5.28 -13.13
CA VAL A 66 0.78 6.72 -13.06
C VAL A 66 1.01 7.11 -11.62
N LYS A 67 2.19 7.65 -11.33
CA LYS A 67 2.56 8.22 -10.04
C LYS A 67 2.81 9.71 -10.16
N PHE A 68 2.00 10.48 -9.49
CA PHE A 68 2.17 11.91 -9.31
C PHE A 68 2.60 12.17 -7.88
N GLN A 69 3.59 13.03 -7.64
CA GLN A 69 3.95 13.44 -6.28
C GLN A 69 4.48 14.87 -6.27
N THR A 70 4.24 15.54 -5.15
CA THR A 70 4.77 16.88 -4.88
C THR A 70 6.03 16.79 -4.01
N GLN A 71 6.92 17.78 -4.12
CA GLN A 71 7.88 18.06 -3.04
C GLN A 71 7.13 18.68 -1.85
N ALA A 72 7.86 19.04 -0.79
CA ALA A 72 7.27 19.73 0.35
C ALA A 72 6.73 21.11 -0.06
N LEU A 73 5.41 21.27 0.02
CA LEU A 73 4.72 22.54 -0.12
C LEU A 73 4.62 23.20 1.25
N TYR A 74 4.81 24.51 1.32
CA TYR A 74 4.68 25.27 2.56
C TYR A 74 3.49 26.22 2.45
N PRO A 75 2.24 25.72 2.61
CA PRO A 75 1.03 26.47 2.25
C PRO A 75 0.85 27.77 3.04
N PHE A 76 1.39 27.86 4.25
CA PHE A 76 1.27 29.05 5.10
C PHE A 76 2.52 29.93 5.12
N LYS A 77 3.54 29.60 4.32
CA LYS A 77 4.77 30.38 4.26
C LYS A 77 4.54 31.67 3.50
N ARG A 78 4.95 32.79 4.11
CA ARG A 78 4.82 34.13 3.52
C ARG A 78 5.77 34.28 2.33
N GLN A 79 5.32 34.96 1.28
CA GLN A 79 6.15 35.26 0.11
C GLN A 79 7.23 36.28 0.45
N GLU A 80 6.87 37.35 1.17
CA GLU A 80 7.82 38.32 1.70
C GLU A 80 8.07 38.07 3.19
N ARG A 81 9.36 37.90 3.53
CA ARG A 81 9.76 37.60 4.90
C ARG A 81 9.77 38.89 5.72
N SER A 82 8.73 39.08 6.53
CA SER A 82 8.72 40.11 7.58
C SER A 82 8.79 39.45 8.96
N GLY A 83 9.91 39.69 9.65
CA GLY A 83 10.15 39.19 11.01
C GLY A 83 10.67 37.74 11.09
N LYS A 84 10.55 37.16 12.30
CA LYS A 84 10.91 35.76 12.56
C LYS A 84 9.83 34.83 11.99
N GLU A 85 10.26 33.71 11.41
CA GLU A 85 9.38 32.68 10.87
C GLU A 85 8.49 32.12 11.99
N LYS A 86 7.18 32.09 11.75
CA LYS A 86 6.21 31.55 12.71
C LYS A 86 6.11 30.04 12.54
N TRP A 87 5.76 29.33 13.61
CA TRP A 87 5.72 27.85 13.61
C TRP A 87 4.84 27.29 12.47
N PHE A 88 3.69 27.91 12.19
CA PHE A 88 2.78 27.46 11.14
C PHE A 88 3.36 27.63 9.72
N GLU A 89 4.32 28.54 9.52
CA GLU A 89 5.00 28.74 8.23
C GLU A 89 5.93 27.56 7.89
N THR A 90 6.25 26.73 8.89
CA THR A 90 7.05 25.49 8.74
C THR A 90 6.19 24.25 8.50
N ILE A 91 4.85 24.39 8.47
CA ILE A 91 3.96 23.29 8.10
C ILE A 91 4.24 22.93 6.64
N THR A 92 4.60 21.66 6.46
CA THR A 92 4.78 21.05 5.15
C THR A 92 3.53 20.28 4.77
N LEU A 93 3.22 20.28 3.48
CA LEU A 93 2.21 19.45 2.85
C LEU A 93 2.86 18.71 1.68
N ARG A 94 2.72 17.39 1.65
CA ARG A 94 3.17 16.53 0.56
C ARG A 94 1.97 15.73 0.08
N TYR A 95 1.78 15.69 -1.22
CA TYR A 95 0.73 14.90 -1.85
C TYR A 95 1.34 13.92 -2.84
N GLN A 96 0.82 12.70 -2.85
CA GLN A 96 1.13 11.66 -3.81
C GLN A 96 -0.17 11.03 -4.31
N GLY A 97 -0.29 10.89 -5.63
CA GLY A 97 -1.33 10.09 -6.29
C GLY A 97 -0.69 8.92 -7.03
N ASP A 98 -1.22 7.72 -6.88
CA ASP A 98 -0.77 6.50 -7.54
C ASP A 98 -2.00 5.82 -8.17
N ALA A 99 -2.11 5.87 -9.49
CA ALA A 99 -3.16 5.20 -10.24
C ALA A 99 -2.57 3.95 -10.91
N ARG A 100 -3.14 2.79 -10.62
CA ARG A 100 -2.67 1.51 -11.17
C ARG A 100 -3.82 0.76 -11.82
N ASN A 101 -3.51 0.15 -12.94
CA ASN A 101 -4.37 -0.81 -13.60
C ASN A 101 -3.56 -2.06 -13.95
N ARG A 102 -4.14 -3.23 -13.71
CA ARG A 102 -3.55 -4.54 -13.98
C ARG A 102 -4.55 -5.38 -14.77
N PHE A 103 -4.08 -5.87 -15.92
CA PHE A 103 -4.74 -6.89 -16.72
C PHE A 103 -3.98 -8.20 -16.57
N GLU A 104 -4.72 -9.28 -16.35
CA GLU A 104 -4.17 -10.62 -16.26
C GLU A 104 -5.05 -11.55 -17.09
N ALA A 105 -4.44 -12.22 -18.06
CA ALA A 105 -5.13 -13.08 -19.00
C ALA A 105 -4.16 -14.05 -19.66
N THR A 106 -4.67 -14.93 -20.51
CA THR A 106 -3.83 -15.69 -21.44
C THR A 106 -3.53 -14.85 -22.69
N ASP A 107 -2.45 -15.17 -23.40
CA ASP A 107 -2.11 -14.56 -24.69
C ASP A 107 -3.26 -14.51 -25.71
N THR A 108 -4.16 -15.50 -25.70
CA THR A 108 -5.34 -15.58 -26.56
C THR A 108 -6.52 -14.72 -26.09
N THR A 109 -6.64 -14.47 -24.78
CA THR A 109 -7.81 -13.80 -24.18
C THR A 109 -7.53 -12.36 -23.78
N LEU A 110 -6.29 -11.89 -23.88
CA LEU A 110 -5.83 -10.57 -23.43
C LEU A 110 -6.69 -9.39 -23.92
N PHE A 111 -7.21 -9.46 -25.16
CA PHE A 111 -8.03 -8.40 -25.76
C PHE A 111 -9.53 -8.71 -25.78
N THR A 112 -9.97 -9.69 -24.98
CA THR A 112 -11.40 -10.03 -24.86
C THR A 112 -12.08 -9.11 -23.84
N GLN A 113 -13.38 -8.90 -24.02
CA GLN A 113 -14.20 -8.11 -23.10
C GLN A 113 -14.07 -8.62 -21.65
N LYS A 114 -14.02 -9.94 -21.46
CA LYS A 114 -13.83 -10.57 -20.15
C LYS A 114 -12.56 -10.07 -19.44
N THR A 115 -11.43 -9.99 -20.14
CA THR A 115 -10.18 -9.48 -19.55
C THR A 115 -10.28 -8.01 -19.10
N PHE A 116 -11.02 -7.19 -19.84
CA PHE A 116 -11.29 -5.81 -19.42
C PHE A 116 -12.25 -5.74 -18.22
N GLU A 117 -13.23 -6.64 -18.17
CA GLU A 117 -14.16 -6.80 -17.04
C GLU A 117 -13.50 -7.42 -15.80
N ASP A 118 -12.42 -8.17 -15.95
CA ASP A 118 -11.63 -8.76 -14.85
C ASP A 118 -10.47 -7.84 -14.43
N ALA A 119 -10.19 -6.78 -15.20
CA ALA A 119 -9.10 -5.84 -14.93
C ALA A 119 -9.22 -5.18 -13.54
N GLN A 120 -8.09 -5.10 -12.85
CA GLN A 120 -8.01 -4.48 -11.53
C GLN A 120 -7.52 -3.04 -11.66
N PHE A 121 -8.42 -2.08 -11.39
CA PHE A 121 -8.11 -0.66 -11.39
C PHE A 121 -8.27 -0.08 -9.99
N GLY A 122 -7.33 0.77 -9.57
CA GLY A 122 -7.46 1.57 -8.37
C GLY A 122 -6.67 2.87 -8.44
N VAL A 123 -7.00 3.80 -7.55
CA VAL A 123 -6.26 5.05 -7.35
C VAL A 123 -6.03 5.26 -5.85
N GLN A 124 -4.79 5.47 -5.44
CA GLN A 124 -4.41 5.84 -4.08
C GLN A 124 -3.97 7.30 -4.03
N HIS A 125 -4.51 8.03 -3.06
CA HIS A 125 -4.16 9.39 -2.71
C HIS A 125 -3.54 9.40 -1.33
N SER A 126 -2.32 9.92 -1.20
CA SER A 126 -1.59 10.02 0.06
C SER A 126 -1.25 11.47 0.33
N VAL A 127 -1.71 12.00 1.46
CA VAL A 127 -1.42 13.35 1.94
C VAL A 127 -0.70 13.24 3.27
N ASN A 128 0.54 13.73 3.31
CA ASN A 128 1.30 13.87 4.54
C ASN A 128 1.46 15.35 4.87
N SER A 129 1.16 15.71 6.12
CA SER A 129 1.45 17.04 6.63
C SER A 129 2.16 16.96 7.97
N GLY A 130 3.09 17.87 8.20
CA GLY A 130 3.80 17.94 9.46
C GLY A 130 4.63 19.20 9.58
N THR A 131 5.03 19.52 10.81
CA THR A 131 5.90 20.65 11.13
C THR A 131 6.96 20.21 12.13
N SER A 132 8.05 20.99 12.20
CA SER A 132 9.12 20.81 13.17
C SER A 132 9.53 22.18 13.68
N PHE A 133 9.30 22.46 14.96
CA PHE A 133 9.69 23.74 15.55
C PHE A 133 10.21 23.59 16.97
N LYS A 134 11.03 24.55 17.39
CA LYS A 134 11.63 24.58 18.72
C LYS A 134 10.69 25.24 19.74
N LEU A 135 10.28 24.47 20.74
CA LEU A 135 9.69 24.95 21.99
C LEU A 135 10.80 25.31 22.98
N PHE A 136 10.67 26.48 23.61
CA PHE A 136 11.61 26.98 24.62
C PHE A 136 13.10 26.92 24.22
N ARG A 137 13.43 26.88 22.92
CA ARG A 137 14.77 26.75 22.31
C ARG A 137 15.45 25.37 22.43
N TYR A 138 14.97 24.47 23.28
CA TYR A 138 15.64 23.20 23.58
C TYR A 138 14.87 21.95 23.14
N LEU A 139 13.54 22.06 23.04
CA LEU A 139 12.66 20.95 22.72
C LEU A 139 12.19 21.08 21.27
N ASN A 140 12.42 20.08 20.43
CA ASN A 140 11.85 20.04 19.09
C ASN A 140 10.50 19.33 19.16
N LEU A 141 9.42 20.05 18.84
CA LEU A 141 8.09 19.48 18.71
C LEU A 141 7.80 19.21 17.23
N ASN A 142 7.31 18.01 16.97
CA ASN A 142 7.15 17.44 15.65
C ASN A 142 5.76 16.77 15.51
N PRO A 143 4.69 17.54 15.34
CA PRO A 143 3.38 16.99 14.99
C PRO A 143 3.33 16.62 13.50
N SER A 144 2.65 15.53 13.21
CA SER A 144 2.38 15.07 11.85
C SER A 144 1.00 14.42 11.74
N VAL A 145 0.45 14.47 10.54
CA VAL A 145 -0.81 13.85 10.15
C VAL A 145 -0.60 13.20 8.79
N ASN A 146 -1.10 11.98 8.64
CA ASN A 146 -1.22 11.28 7.37
C ASN A 146 -2.70 11.06 7.07
N TYR A 147 -3.05 11.21 5.81
CA TYR A 147 -4.35 10.88 5.26
C TYR A 147 -4.14 10.09 3.98
N ASP A 148 -4.69 8.89 3.91
CA ASP A 148 -4.67 8.06 2.72
C ASP A 148 -6.11 7.80 2.26
N GLU A 149 -6.37 7.86 0.97
CA GLU A 149 -7.66 7.55 0.38
C GLU A 149 -7.47 6.68 -0.85
N VAL A 150 -8.18 5.55 -0.89
CA VAL A 150 -8.09 4.60 -1.99
C VAL A 150 -9.44 4.47 -2.66
N TRP A 151 -9.45 4.58 -3.98
CA TRP A 151 -10.63 4.46 -4.83
C TRP A 151 -10.57 3.19 -5.66
N TYR A 152 -11.71 2.50 -5.71
CA TYR A 152 -11.92 1.35 -6.58
C TYR A 152 -13.23 1.50 -7.35
N LEU A 153 -13.25 0.91 -8.54
CA LEU A 153 -14.44 0.84 -9.40
C LEU A 153 -15.13 -0.54 -9.34
N LYS A 154 -14.62 -1.43 -8.50
CA LYS A 154 -15.18 -2.74 -8.21
C LYS A 154 -15.00 -3.03 -6.74
N SER A 155 -15.93 -3.77 -6.17
CA SER A 155 -15.85 -4.26 -4.80
C SER A 155 -16.24 -5.73 -4.71
N LEU A 156 -15.65 -6.42 -3.75
CA LEU A 156 -15.94 -7.81 -3.47
C LEU A 156 -17.26 -7.94 -2.71
N ARG A 157 -18.13 -8.82 -3.19
CA ARG A 157 -19.34 -9.26 -2.52
C ARG A 157 -19.29 -10.77 -2.39
N LYS A 158 -19.38 -11.27 -1.17
CA LYS A 158 -19.44 -12.71 -0.90
C LYS A 158 -20.88 -13.10 -0.59
N GLY A 159 -21.38 -14.07 -1.34
CA GLY A 159 -22.63 -14.77 -1.06
C GLY A 159 -22.33 -16.12 -0.41
N PHE A 160 -23.32 -16.65 0.30
CA PHE A 160 -23.25 -18.00 0.85
C PHE A 160 -24.41 -18.83 0.30
N THR A 161 -24.09 -19.94 -0.36
CA THR A 161 -25.06 -20.91 -0.82
C THR A 161 -25.00 -22.12 0.10
N PRO A 162 -26.06 -22.40 0.89
CA PRO A 162 -26.09 -23.56 1.78
C PRO A 162 -25.96 -24.86 0.98
N GLY A 163 -25.10 -25.77 1.45
CA GLY A 163 -24.86 -27.07 0.83
C GLY A 163 -23.98 -27.91 1.73
N LEU A 164 -24.46 -29.09 2.13
CA LEU A 164 -23.69 -29.99 2.96
C LEU A 164 -22.74 -30.79 2.07
N GLU A 165 -21.45 -30.57 2.21
CA GLU A 165 -20.43 -31.49 1.71
C GLU A 165 -20.02 -32.42 2.84
N ILE A 166 -20.19 -33.71 2.59
CA ILE A 166 -19.85 -34.78 3.52
C ILE A 166 -18.73 -35.57 2.85
N ASP A 167 -17.59 -35.66 3.51
CA ASP A 167 -16.46 -36.45 3.02
C ASP A 167 -16.27 -37.70 3.90
N THR A 168 -15.74 -38.75 3.29
CA THR A 168 -15.44 -40.01 3.98
C THR A 168 -14.06 -39.92 4.59
N ILE A 169 -14.01 -39.91 5.92
CA ILE A 169 -12.76 -39.95 6.67
C ILE A 169 -12.55 -41.35 7.26
N PHE A 170 -11.34 -41.88 7.09
CA PHE A 170 -10.93 -43.15 7.68
C PHE A 170 -10.30 -42.88 9.03
N ASN A 171 -11.02 -43.18 10.12
CA ASN A 171 -10.48 -43.11 11.48
C ASN A 171 -10.25 -44.53 11.99
N ASN A 172 -8.98 -44.91 12.21
CA ASN A 172 -8.57 -46.24 12.67
C ASN A 172 -9.13 -47.42 11.85
N GLY A 173 -9.25 -47.26 10.52
CA GLY A 173 -9.75 -48.32 9.62
C GLY A 173 -11.27 -48.49 9.61
N VAL A 174 -12.01 -47.59 10.26
CA VAL A 174 -13.47 -47.50 10.18
C VAL A 174 -13.83 -46.29 9.30
N GLU A 175 -14.67 -46.51 8.30
CA GLU A 175 -15.25 -45.42 7.51
C GLU A 175 -16.22 -44.62 8.38
N THR A 176 -15.94 -43.33 8.51
CA THR A 176 -16.80 -42.36 9.18
C THR A 176 -17.08 -41.20 8.23
N TYR A 177 -18.26 -40.61 8.32
CA TYR A 177 -18.66 -39.47 7.50
C TYR A 177 -18.55 -38.20 8.34
N ASP A 178 -17.80 -37.21 7.88
CA ASP A 178 -17.71 -35.90 8.53
C ASP A 178 -18.15 -34.79 7.58
N THR A 179 -18.80 -33.77 8.13
CA THR A 179 -19.25 -32.62 7.35
C THR A 179 -18.07 -31.67 7.20
N THR A 180 -17.47 -31.64 6.01
CA THR A 180 -16.27 -30.86 5.72
C THR A 180 -16.60 -29.42 5.33
N ALA A 181 -17.81 -29.18 4.77
CA ALA A 181 -18.33 -27.85 4.52
C ALA A 181 -19.86 -27.78 4.66
N TYR A 182 -20.35 -26.68 5.19
CA TYR A 182 -21.78 -26.37 5.38
C TYR A 182 -22.38 -25.52 4.24
N GLY A 183 -21.54 -25.10 3.29
CA GLY A 183 -21.95 -24.41 2.08
C GLY A 183 -20.76 -23.84 1.30
N GLU A 184 -21.07 -23.28 0.13
CA GLU A 184 -20.09 -22.67 -0.76
C GLU A 184 -20.14 -21.14 -0.64
N ILE A 185 -18.97 -20.51 -0.50
CA ILE A 185 -18.83 -19.06 -0.54
C ILE A 185 -18.61 -18.63 -2.00
N GLN A 186 -19.55 -17.88 -2.55
CA GLN A 186 -19.44 -17.34 -3.90
C GLN A 186 -18.89 -15.93 -3.86
N GLU A 187 -17.76 -15.72 -4.52
CA GLU A 187 -17.09 -14.42 -4.61
C GLU A 187 -17.45 -13.72 -5.92
N ASN A 188 -18.10 -12.55 -5.83
CA ASN A 188 -18.50 -11.76 -6.97
C ASN A 188 -17.89 -10.36 -6.89
N LEU A 189 -17.19 -9.94 -7.95
CA LEU A 189 -16.76 -8.55 -8.11
C LEU A 189 -17.91 -7.74 -8.71
N VAL A 190 -18.42 -6.78 -7.95
CA VAL A 190 -19.51 -5.91 -8.37
C VAL A 190 -18.94 -4.56 -8.80
N THR A 191 -19.25 -4.14 -10.02
CA THR A 191 -18.89 -2.82 -10.55
C THR A 191 -19.62 -1.72 -9.79
N GLY A 192 -18.86 -0.77 -9.26
CA GLY A 192 -19.36 0.35 -8.46
C GLY A 192 -18.20 1.15 -7.87
N PHE A 193 -18.42 2.43 -7.62
CA PHE A 193 -17.41 3.27 -6.97
C PHE A 193 -17.45 3.05 -5.46
N GLU A 194 -16.35 2.56 -4.90
CA GLU A 194 -16.17 2.38 -3.47
C GLU A 194 -14.82 2.97 -3.07
N SER A 195 -14.76 3.57 -1.88
CA SER A 195 -13.55 4.21 -1.37
C SER A 195 -13.37 3.97 0.11
N PHE A 196 -12.12 3.84 0.55
CA PHE A 196 -11.78 3.86 1.96
C PHE A 196 -10.78 4.97 2.27
N ARG A 197 -10.81 5.45 3.51
CA ARG A 197 -10.00 6.57 3.99
C ARG A 197 -9.35 6.19 5.30
N GLU A 198 -8.04 6.43 5.36
CA GLU A 198 -7.21 6.23 6.52
C GLU A 198 -6.65 7.58 6.98
N PHE A 199 -6.43 7.67 8.29
CA PHE A 199 -6.02 8.86 9.00
C PHE A 199 -5.14 8.45 10.17
N SER A 200 -3.93 8.97 10.24
CA SER A 200 -3.10 8.81 11.44
C SER A 200 -2.54 10.15 11.86
N ALA A 201 -2.41 10.35 13.16
CA ALA A 201 -1.79 11.54 13.73
C ALA A 201 -0.69 11.12 14.67
N SER A 202 0.41 11.86 14.69
CA SER A 202 1.46 11.66 15.67
C SER A 202 2.03 12.99 16.14
N ILE A 203 2.56 12.99 17.36
CA ILE A 203 3.29 14.10 17.92
C ILE A 203 4.52 13.55 18.61
N SER A 204 5.68 14.09 18.26
CA SER A 204 6.94 13.72 18.90
C SER A 204 7.66 14.94 19.47
N LEU A 205 8.33 14.72 20.59
CA LEU A 205 9.12 15.69 21.31
C LEU A 205 10.51 15.11 21.52
N ASN A 206 11.55 15.82 21.10
CA ASN A 206 12.93 15.38 21.30
C ASN A 206 13.82 16.55 21.75
N THR A 207 14.91 16.23 22.45
CA THR A 207 15.94 17.21 22.82
C THR A 207 17.33 16.58 22.79
N GLN A 208 18.35 17.40 22.90
CA GLN A 208 19.74 16.96 23.00
C GLN A 208 20.40 17.66 24.19
N LEU A 209 20.77 16.86 25.17
CA LEU A 209 21.42 17.28 26.41
C LEU A 209 22.91 16.99 26.32
N PHE A 210 23.74 17.96 26.67
CA PHE A 210 25.19 17.84 26.66
C PHE A 210 25.72 17.93 28.09
N GLY A 211 26.39 16.89 28.57
CA GLY A 211 27.16 16.91 29.81
C GLY A 211 28.65 16.93 29.48
N THR A 212 29.40 17.93 29.93
CA THR A 212 30.86 17.95 29.75
C THR A 212 31.53 18.00 31.11
N MET A 213 32.33 16.98 31.42
CA MET A 213 33.15 16.92 32.63
C MET A 213 34.62 17.08 32.24
N GLN A 214 35.29 18.10 32.79
CA GLN A 214 36.71 18.35 32.53
C GLN A 214 37.54 17.91 33.74
N PHE A 215 38.68 17.27 33.49
CA PHE A 215 39.58 16.81 34.54
C PHE A 215 40.81 17.72 34.61
N LYS A 216 41.17 18.18 35.82
CA LYS A 216 42.29 19.10 36.03
C LYS A 216 43.66 18.39 36.08
N LYS A 217 43.68 17.07 36.29
CA LYS A 217 44.88 16.24 36.42
C LYS A 217 44.68 14.90 35.72
N GLY A 218 45.76 14.35 35.18
CA GLY A 218 45.77 13.07 34.47
C GLY A 218 45.89 13.20 32.94
N TRP A 219 46.00 12.06 32.26
CA TRP A 219 46.10 11.98 30.80
C TRP A 219 44.76 12.26 30.10
N LEU A 220 43.65 12.01 30.79
CA LEU A 220 42.30 12.28 30.31
C LEU A 220 41.94 13.76 30.57
N ARG A 221 41.73 14.55 29.51
CA ARG A 221 41.44 16.00 29.59
C ARG A 221 39.97 16.30 29.92
N GLY A 222 39.06 15.41 29.53
CA GLY A 222 37.63 15.55 29.78
C GLY A 222 36.81 14.50 29.06
N ILE A 223 35.59 14.31 29.52
CA ILE A 223 34.56 13.47 28.90
C ILE A 223 33.39 14.36 28.52
N ARG A 224 32.89 14.20 27.29
CA ARG A 224 31.61 14.77 26.87
C ARG A 224 30.62 13.64 26.64
N HIS A 225 29.51 13.72 27.36
CA HIS A 225 28.35 12.86 27.19
C HIS A 225 27.25 13.63 26.44
N VAL A 226 26.57 12.94 25.53
CA VAL A 226 25.43 13.48 24.78
C VAL A 226 24.27 12.53 24.99
N MET A 227 23.13 13.05 25.48
CA MET A 227 21.91 12.29 25.65
C MET A 227 20.83 12.89 24.75
N LYS A 228 20.14 12.04 23.98
CA LYS A 228 19.08 12.43 23.06
C LYS A 228 17.76 11.75 23.46
N PRO A 229 17.09 12.23 24.52
CA PRO A 229 15.80 11.69 24.89
C PRO A 229 14.73 12.11 23.84
N SER A 230 13.82 11.19 23.56
CA SER A 230 12.64 11.43 22.73
C SER A 230 11.42 10.74 23.32
N VAL A 231 10.26 11.38 23.14
CA VAL A 231 8.94 10.84 23.45
C VAL A 231 8.04 11.07 22.24
N SER A 232 7.28 10.08 21.85
CA SER A 232 6.27 10.19 20.79
C SER A 232 4.94 9.62 21.22
N PHE A 233 3.86 10.19 20.69
CA PHE A 233 2.52 9.69 20.80
C PHE A 233 1.93 9.57 19.40
N GLY A 234 1.33 8.42 19.09
CA GLY A 234 0.65 8.15 17.83
C GLY A 234 -0.80 7.72 18.07
N TYR A 235 -1.69 8.14 17.17
CA TYR A 235 -3.09 7.80 17.16
C TYR A 235 -3.53 7.36 15.76
N THR A 236 -4.19 6.20 15.72
CA THR A 236 -4.88 5.68 14.55
C THR A 236 -6.30 5.29 14.98
N PRO A 237 -7.35 5.85 14.38
CA PRO A 237 -8.74 5.44 14.57
C PRO A 237 -8.97 3.95 14.29
N ASP A 238 -10.16 3.49 14.66
CA ASP A 238 -10.64 2.16 14.28
C ASP A 238 -11.29 2.22 12.90
N TYR A 239 -10.84 1.39 11.95
CA TYR A 239 -11.39 1.29 10.60
C TYR A 239 -12.35 0.13 10.41
N THR A 240 -12.52 -0.72 11.42
CA THR A 240 -13.42 -1.88 11.35
C THR A 240 -14.84 -1.54 11.81
N ILE A 241 -15.12 -0.27 12.12
CA ILE A 241 -16.45 0.16 12.56
C ILE A 241 -17.49 0.01 11.43
N PRO A 242 -18.67 -0.58 11.69
CA PRO A 242 -19.66 -0.86 10.64
C PRO A 242 -20.12 0.36 9.85
N GLU A 243 -20.12 1.55 10.45
CA GLU A 243 -20.56 2.81 9.83
C GLU A 243 -19.68 3.22 8.64
N LEU A 244 -18.43 2.77 8.58
CA LEU A 244 -17.53 3.02 7.45
C LEU A 244 -17.84 2.11 6.25
N GLY A 245 -18.51 0.98 6.47
CA GLY A 245 -18.92 0.05 5.40
C GLY A 245 -17.76 -0.69 4.71
N TYR A 246 -16.54 -0.62 5.28
CA TYR A 246 -15.34 -1.25 4.70
C TYR A 246 -15.35 -2.77 4.83
N PHE A 247 -15.97 -3.28 5.89
CA PHE A 247 -16.04 -4.69 6.22
C PHE A 247 -17.49 -5.18 6.13
N ARG A 248 -17.63 -6.43 5.71
CA ARG A 248 -18.92 -7.15 5.67
C ARG A 248 -18.73 -8.55 6.22
N THR A 249 -19.83 -9.15 6.66
CA THR A 249 -19.84 -10.53 7.14
C THR A 249 -20.49 -11.45 6.12
N VAL A 250 -19.94 -12.66 6.02
CA VAL A 250 -20.54 -13.80 5.28
C VAL A 250 -20.57 -14.99 6.22
N ARG A 251 -21.47 -15.95 5.98
CA ARG A 251 -21.44 -17.22 6.72
C ARG A 251 -20.16 -17.98 6.42
N ASP A 252 -19.61 -18.58 7.45
CA ASP A 252 -18.45 -19.45 7.36
C ASP A 252 -18.88 -20.80 6.78
N SER A 253 -18.14 -21.31 5.80
CA SER A 253 -18.38 -22.64 5.24
C SER A 253 -17.91 -23.75 6.18
N SER A 254 -17.02 -23.47 7.13
CA SER A 254 -16.46 -24.45 8.06
C SER A 254 -17.32 -24.72 9.29
N THR A 255 -18.30 -23.87 9.58
CA THR A 255 -19.14 -23.97 10.77
C THR A 255 -20.59 -23.61 10.42
N ALA A 256 -21.56 -24.40 10.88
CA ALA A 256 -22.99 -24.21 10.59
C ALA A 256 -23.52 -22.79 10.84
N ASP A 257 -23.05 -22.12 11.90
CA ASP A 257 -23.48 -20.77 12.31
C ASP A 257 -22.33 -19.75 12.40
N GLY A 258 -21.14 -20.09 11.87
CA GLY A 258 -20.00 -19.18 11.88
C GLY A 258 -20.25 -17.95 11.01
N LEU A 259 -19.81 -16.77 11.45
CA LEU A 259 -19.72 -15.58 10.61
C LEU A 259 -18.25 -15.22 10.44
N ARG A 260 -17.87 -14.94 9.20
CA ARG A 260 -16.54 -14.48 8.83
C ARG A 260 -16.62 -13.07 8.28
N GLU A 261 -15.87 -12.17 8.88
CA GLU A 261 -15.69 -10.82 8.36
C GLU A 261 -14.67 -10.81 7.22
N TYR A 262 -14.93 -9.98 6.21
CA TYR A 262 -14.05 -9.77 5.08
C TYR A 262 -14.11 -8.30 4.63
N SER A 263 -13.02 -7.80 4.03
CA SER A 263 -13.01 -6.46 3.47
C SER A 263 -13.65 -6.47 2.09
N ILE A 264 -14.47 -5.47 1.78
CA ILE A 264 -15.03 -5.32 0.42
C ILE A 264 -13.97 -4.99 -0.64
N PHE A 265 -12.72 -4.78 -0.22
CA PHE A 265 -11.55 -4.49 -1.05
C PHE A 265 -10.54 -5.64 -1.09
N ASP A 266 -10.87 -6.81 -0.54
CA ASP A 266 -9.98 -7.98 -0.56
C ASP A 266 -9.59 -8.33 -2.00
N GLY A 267 -8.28 -8.56 -2.21
CA GLY A 267 -7.71 -8.87 -3.52
C GLY A 267 -7.56 -7.66 -4.46
N ALA A 268 -7.95 -6.44 -4.06
CA ALA A 268 -7.79 -5.24 -4.87
C ALA A 268 -6.31 -4.77 -4.93
N ILE A 269 -5.98 -3.99 -5.97
CA ILE A 269 -4.58 -3.66 -6.34
C ILE A 269 -3.80 -2.82 -5.31
N PHE A 270 -4.48 -2.14 -4.37
CA PHE A 270 -3.85 -1.43 -3.23
C PHE A 270 -4.18 -2.07 -1.87
N GLY A 271 -4.84 -3.23 -1.86
CA GLY A 271 -5.31 -3.88 -0.64
C GLY A 271 -6.55 -3.24 -0.03
N GLY A 272 -6.87 -3.66 1.19
CA GLY A 272 -7.97 -3.11 1.97
C GLY A 272 -7.48 -2.26 3.16
N PRO A 273 -8.41 -1.59 3.85
CA PRO A 273 -8.09 -0.82 5.05
C PRO A 273 -7.57 -1.73 6.18
N PRO A 274 -6.89 -1.16 7.19
CA PRO A 274 -6.39 -1.91 8.32
C PRO A 274 -7.52 -2.64 9.06
N THR A 275 -7.26 -3.89 9.42
CA THR A 275 -8.12 -4.71 10.28
C THR A 275 -7.82 -4.54 11.76
N GLY A 276 -6.79 -3.74 12.09
CA GLY A 276 -6.47 -3.40 13.47
C GLY A 276 -7.48 -2.41 14.01
N GLY A 277 -8.04 -2.71 15.18
CA GLY A 277 -8.87 -1.75 15.91
C GLY A 277 -8.09 -0.49 16.31
N ARG A 278 -8.76 0.44 16.99
CA ARG A 278 -8.17 1.72 17.42
C ARG A 278 -6.79 1.54 18.08
N GLN A 279 -5.80 2.31 17.63
CA GLN A 279 -4.45 2.28 18.19
C GLN A 279 -4.09 3.62 18.82
N MET A 280 -3.57 3.55 20.06
CA MET A 280 -2.91 4.64 20.74
C MET A 280 -1.60 4.12 21.29
N ALA A 281 -0.50 4.71 20.85
CA ALA A 281 0.83 4.27 21.25
C ALA A 281 1.64 5.45 21.78
N MET A 282 2.25 5.28 22.95
CA MET A 282 3.26 6.18 23.47
C MET A 282 4.59 5.46 23.48
N SER A 283 5.62 6.07 22.91
CA SER A 283 6.97 5.52 22.88
C SER A 283 7.95 6.50 23.51
N TYR A 284 8.97 5.99 24.20
CA TYR A 284 10.08 6.80 24.68
C TYR A 284 11.40 6.12 24.29
N SER A 285 12.43 6.92 24.04
CA SER A 285 13.78 6.43 23.75
C SER A 285 14.81 7.40 24.32
N ILE A 286 15.96 6.87 24.74
CA ILE A 286 17.11 7.65 25.20
C ILE A 286 18.35 7.03 24.54
N ASN A 287 18.96 7.79 23.63
CA ASN A 287 20.20 7.43 22.94
C ASN A 287 21.36 8.34 23.34
#